data_AF-A0A2M7ZI73-F1
#
_entry.id   AF-A0A2M7ZI73-F1
#
_cell.length_a   1.000
_cell.length_b   1.000
_cell.length_c   1.000
_cell.angle_alpha   90.00
_cell.angle_beta   90.00
_cell.angle_gamma   90.00
#
_symmetry.space_group_name_H-M   'P 1'
#
loop_
_entity.id
_entity.type
_entity.pdbx_description
1 polymer ?
#
loop_
_entity_poly.entity_id
_entity_poly.type
_entity_poly.pdbx_seq_one_letter_code
_entity_poly.pdbx_strand_id
1 'polypeptide(L)'
;MILKNVGSIKSGLSQFDLLGNDEVALSKAFAYLISNDSEIFCHFLKFLGLQFNNTQNNFKKVIVSTENYRNEGRTDIELYAENKFHIIIECKVKKNRVTEQRNQYLNCFQENVQKKLLCFVTQERDSNKQIAGDVIIKNVDWLEIIESLDIPSFHNKALFKEFKKFSIKNYKMNMAKEILIQDLKNPLEIRRFREFNIYRRDVTFGSPLYFAPYFTRQSNQIEGEGISFLSKVVGILTLNPSDIQNFENDLRNFNNNFVQKWIEGVSLGNNTVNETYTFYFLDNPIKFPSPLKKVASAESQNWIGRMIPKNRCVSFSEFIKHIPEIENNVL
;
A
#
# COMPACT_ATOMS: atom_id res chain seq x y z
N MET A 1 -8.35 -6.05 23.03
CA MET A 1 -7.48 -6.51 21.94
C MET A 1 -6.59 -7.62 22.47
N ILE A 2 -6.52 -8.77 21.78
CA ILE A 2 -5.56 -9.83 22.12
C ILE A 2 -4.24 -9.50 21.44
N LEU A 3 -3.17 -9.32 22.23
CA LEU A 3 -1.86 -8.92 21.70
C LEU A 3 -1.02 -10.10 21.21
N LYS A 4 -1.24 -11.29 21.76
CA LYS A 4 -0.47 -12.51 21.47
C LYS A 4 -1.32 -13.72 21.82
N ASN A 5 -1.43 -14.68 20.89
CA ASN A 5 -2.17 -15.92 21.11
C ASN A 5 -1.34 -16.96 21.88
N VAL A 6 -2.04 -17.90 22.53
CA VAL A 6 -1.43 -19.08 23.16
C VAL A 6 -0.66 -19.88 22.10
N GLY A 7 0.56 -20.33 22.41
CA GLY A 7 1.43 -21.06 21.46
C GLY A 7 2.32 -20.19 20.57
N SER A 8 2.06 -18.88 20.47
CA SER A 8 2.95 -17.95 19.73
C SER A 8 4.16 -17.53 20.58
N ILE A 9 5.31 -17.24 19.96
CA ILE A 9 6.51 -16.76 20.67
C ILE A 9 6.47 -15.22 20.82
N LYS A 10 5.89 -14.50 19.85
CA LYS A 10 5.83 -13.02 19.81
C LYS A 10 4.49 -12.51 19.29
N SER A 11 4.22 -11.21 19.50
CA SER A 11 3.07 -10.54 18.90
C SER A 11 3.27 -10.32 17.39
N GLY A 12 2.18 -10.42 16.62
CA GLY A 12 2.13 -10.00 15.23
C GLY A 12 1.87 -8.49 15.05
N LEU A 13 1.62 -7.75 16.13
CA LEU A 13 1.28 -6.33 16.13
C LEU A 13 2.55 -5.46 16.20
N SER A 14 2.53 -4.28 15.56
CA SER A 14 3.50 -3.21 15.81
C SER A 14 3.04 -2.30 16.95
N GLN A 15 3.92 -1.43 17.43
CA GLN A 15 3.55 -0.41 18.42
C GLN A 15 2.43 0.53 17.93
N PHE A 16 2.36 0.79 16.61
CA PHE A 16 1.30 1.62 16.04
C PHE A 16 -0.07 0.95 16.07
N ASP A 17 -0.14 -0.39 16.05
CA ASP A 17 -1.42 -1.11 16.20
C ASP A 17 -2.09 -0.82 17.56
N LEU A 18 -1.35 -0.30 18.55
CA LEU A 18 -1.90 0.12 19.84
C LEU A 18 -2.66 1.46 19.77
N LEU A 19 -2.46 2.26 18.72
CA LEU A 19 -3.13 3.55 18.55
C LEU A 19 -4.60 3.42 18.14
N GLY A 20 -5.02 2.23 17.69
CA GLY A 20 -6.35 2.00 17.13
C GLY A 20 -6.34 1.96 15.61
N ASN A 21 -7.53 2.07 15.01
CA ASN A 21 -7.76 1.93 13.57
C ASN A 21 -8.58 3.09 12.97
N ASP A 22 -8.62 4.23 13.68
CA ASP A 22 -9.29 5.45 13.22
C ASP A 22 -8.31 6.43 12.56
N GLU A 23 -8.86 7.48 11.94
CA GLU A 23 -8.09 8.59 11.36
C GLU A 23 -6.95 9.10 12.24
N VAL A 24 -7.27 9.29 13.52
CA VAL A 24 -6.38 9.89 14.51
C VAL A 24 -5.18 8.97 14.76
N ALA A 25 -5.37 7.66 14.73
CA ALA A 25 -4.29 6.70 14.85
C ALA A 25 -3.33 6.77 13.65
N LEU A 26 -3.83 6.95 12.42
CA LEU A 26 -2.97 7.10 11.24
C LEU A 26 -2.20 8.43 11.23
N SER A 27 -2.86 9.54 11.54
CA SER A 27 -2.21 10.86 11.59
C SER A 27 -1.12 10.89 12.67
N LYS A 28 -1.37 10.32 13.85
CA LYS A 28 -0.36 10.19 14.92
C LYS A 28 0.80 9.29 14.54
N ALA A 29 0.55 8.13 13.93
CA ALA A 29 1.60 7.23 13.47
C ALA A 29 2.49 7.89 12.42
N PHE A 30 1.89 8.66 11.50
CA PHE A 30 2.61 9.40 10.48
C PHE A 30 3.43 10.56 11.07
N ALA A 31 2.83 11.36 11.97
CA ALA A 31 3.52 12.44 12.68
C ALA A 31 4.75 11.91 13.45
N TYR A 32 4.60 10.77 14.13
CA TYR A 32 5.70 10.11 14.84
C TYR A 32 6.80 9.63 13.90
N LEU A 33 6.46 9.11 12.72
CA LEU A 33 7.44 8.70 11.71
C LEU A 33 8.29 9.89 11.26
N ILE A 34 7.65 11.00 10.85
CA ILE A 34 8.35 12.16 10.32
C ILE A 34 9.07 12.99 11.40
N SER A 35 8.70 12.87 12.68
CA SER A 35 9.42 13.50 13.79
C SER A 35 10.70 12.77 14.17
N ASN A 36 10.81 11.47 13.84
CA ASN A 36 11.94 10.63 14.24
C ASN A 36 12.96 10.36 13.12
N ASP A 37 12.62 10.63 11.87
CA ASP A 37 13.51 10.35 10.74
C ASP A 37 13.62 11.56 9.78
N SER A 38 14.79 12.22 9.81
CA SER A 38 15.00 13.45 9.05
C SER A 38 14.99 13.24 7.53
N GLU A 39 15.38 12.07 7.04
CA GLU A 39 15.36 11.77 5.61
C GLU A 39 13.92 11.61 5.12
N ILE A 40 13.10 10.87 5.89
CA ILE A 40 11.67 10.69 5.60
C ILE A 40 10.95 12.05 5.67
N PHE A 41 11.24 12.84 6.70
CA PHE A 41 10.71 14.20 6.84
C PHE A 41 11.04 15.08 5.63
N CYS A 42 12.31 15.13 5.22
CA CYS A 42 12.73 15.92 4.07
C CYS A 42 12.11 15.40 2.76
N HIS A 43 11.94 14.09 2.63
CA HIS A 43 11.26 13.49 1.48
C HIS A 43 9.79 13.94 1.43
N PHE A 44 9.10 13.90 2.56
CA PHE A 44 7.71 14.35 2.64
C PHE A 44 7.55 15.84 2.32
N LEU A 45 8.45 16.70 2.82
CA LEU A 45 8.43 18.13 2.44
C LEU A 45 8.61 18.34 0.94
N LYS A 46 9.53 17.58 0.31
CA LYS A 46 9.70 17.61 -1.16
C LYS A 46 8.44 17.15 -1.89
N PHE A 47 7.77 16.10 -1.40
CA PHE A 47 6.48 15.67 -1.93
C PHE A 47 5.42 16.79 -1.85
N LEU A 48 5.41 17.59 -0.78
CA LEU A 48 4.55 18.78 -0.67
C LEU A 48 4.98 19.96 -1.57
N GLY A 49 6.15 19.87 -2.23
CA GLY A 49 6.70 20.92 -3.08
C GLY A 49 7.56 21.93 -2.33
N LEU A 50 8.01 21.60 -1.12
CA LEU A 50 8.88 22.45 -0.29
C LEU A 50 10.32 21.93 -0.33
N GLN A 51 11.26 22.84 -0.56
CA GLN A 51 12.68 22.52 -0.45
C GLN A 51 13.15 22.73 0.98
N PHE A 52 13.75 21.69 1.56
CA PHE A 52 14.33 21.75 2.89
C PHE A 52 15.66 20.98 2.92
N ASN A 53 16.71 21.65 3.36
CA ASN A 53 18.05 21.07 3.43
C ASN A 53 18.11 20.08 4.60
N ASN A 54 18.35 18.81 4.29
CA ASN A 54 18.49 17.73 5.27
C ASN A 54 19.80 17.86 6.04
N THR A 55 19.81 18.70 7.06
CA THR A 55 20.89 18.80 8.03
C THR A 55 20.31 18.57 9.43
N GLN A 56 21.10 17.93 10.30
CA GLN A 56 20.66 17.67 11.67
C GLN A 56 20.28 18.96 12.41
N ASN A 57 21.02 20.06 12.17
CA ASN A 57 20.71 21.36 12.74
C ASN A 57 19.38 21.94 12.25
N ASN A 58 19.03 21.75 10.98
CA ASN A 58 17.74 22.18 10.46
C ASN A 58 16.61 21.35 11.04
N PHE A 59 16.77 20.02 11.08
CA PHE A 59 15.74 19.11 11.58
C PHE A 59 15.44 19.33 13.08
N LYS A 60 16.47 19.59 13.90
CA LYS A 60 16.32 19.94 15.33
C LYS A 60 15.48 21.20 15.60
N LYS A 61 15.34 22.08 14.59
CA LYS A 61 14.56 23.33 14.69
C LYS A 61 13.12 23.18 14.18
N VAL A 62 12.75 21.99 13.70
CA VAL A 62 11.39 21.71 13.27
C VAL A 62 10.57 21.26 14.47
N ILE A 63 9.40 21.85 14.62
CA ILE A 63 8.37 21.37 15.55
C ILE A 63 7.39 20.53 14.74
N VAL A 64 7.13 19.32 15.21
CA VAL A 64 6.05 18.44 14.74
C VAL A 64 5.09 18.25 15.90
N SER A 65 3.86 18.75 15.77
CA SER A 65 2.83 18.62 16.80
C SER A 65 1.58 17.97 16.24
N THR A 66 0.81 17.31 17.11
CA THR A 66 -0.45 16.67 16.77
C THR A 66 -1.55 17.19 17.66
N GLU A 67 -2.79 17.25 17.15
CA GLU A 67 -3.97 17.64 17.92
C GLU A 67 -3.87 19.03 18.59
N ASN A 68 -3.36 20.04 17.88
CA ASN A 68 -3.37 21.41 18.41
C ASN A 68 -4.80 21.96 18.44
N TYR A 69 -5.22 22.47 19.59
CA TYR A 69 -6.52 23.09 19.79
C TYR A 69 -6.41 24.59 19.56
N ARG A 70 -7.23 25.11 18.64
CA ARG A 70 -7.35 26.52 18.30
C ARG A 70 -8.81 26.97 18.45
N ASN A 71 -9.05 28.27 18.40
CA ASN A 71 -10.41 28.83 18.43
C ASN A 71 -11.23 28.32 17.24
N GLU A 72 -10.57 28.11 16.11
CA GLU A 72 -11.18 27.66 14.87
C GLU A 72 -11.45 26.16 14.89
N GLY A 73 -10.68 25.34 15.63
CA GLY A 73 -10.84 23.89 15.68
C GLY A 73 -9.58 23.15 16.13
N ARG A 74 -9.60 21.81 16.05
CA ARG A 74 -8.45 20.94 16.33
C ARG A 74 -7.78 20.54 15.02
N THR A 75 -6.51 20.87 14.83
CA THR A 75 -5.71 20.41 13.69
C THR A 75 -5.10 19.04 13.97
N ASP A 76 -5.02 18.16 12.98
CA ASP A 76 -4.47 16.82 13.19
C ASP A 76 -2.94 16.81 13.32
N ILE A 77 -2.22 17.47 12.41
CA ILE A 77 -0.75 17.61 12.48
C ILE A 77 -0.34 19.04 12.07
N GLU A 78 0.62 19.64 12.79
CA GLU A 78 1.29 20.88 12.37
C GLU A 78 2.80 20.69 12.28
N LEU A 79 3.40 21.24 11.23
CA LEU A 79 4.85 21.31 11.05
C LEU A 79 5.27 22.78 11.02
N TYR A 80 6.16 23.16 11.91
CA TYR A 80 6.64 24.54 12.01
C TYR A 80 8.16 24.61 12.00
N ALA A 81 8.68 25.52 11.19
CA ALA A 81 10.09 25.91 11.22
C ALA A 81 10.18 27.43 11.09
N GLU A 82 10.74 28.06 12.11
CA GLU A 82 10.89 29.51 12.21
C GLU A 82 11.54 30.10 10.95
N ASN A 83 10.98 31.21 10.45
CA ASN A 83 11.42 31.90 9.24
C ASN A 83 11.44 31.05 7.96
N LYS A 84 10.85 29.84 7.97
CA LYS A 84 10.84 28.92 6.82
C LYS A 84 9.42 28.54 6.41
N PHE A 85 8.71 27.79 7.25
CA PHE A 85 7.37 27.33 6.91
C PHE A 85 6.48 27.09 8.13
N HIS A 86 5.18 27.20 7.89
CA HIS A 86 4.14 26.65 8.76
C HIS A 86 3.19 25.83 7.89
N ILE A 87 3.06 24.55 8.20
CA ILE A 87 2.23 23.58 7.48
C ILE A 87 1.19 23.04 8.44
N ILE A 88 -0.08 23.19 8.10
CA ILE A 88 -1.19 22.55 8.81
C ILE A 88 -1.67 21.39 7.94
N ILE A 89 -1.78 20.20 8.54
CA ILE A 89 -2.22 18.98 7.86
C ILE A 89 -3.51 18.52 8.55
N GLU A 90 -4.59 18.52 7.79
CA GLU A 90 -5.89 18.02 8.19
C GLU A 90 -6.13 16.67 7.50
N CYS A 91 -6.31 15.62 8.29
CA CYS A 91 -6.56 14.28 7.77
C CYS A 91 -8.08 14.06 7.69
N LYS A 92 -8.56 13.49 6.59
CA LYS A 92 -9.93 12.94 6.49
C LYS A 92 -9.93 11.49 5.97
N VAL A 93 -10.43 10.57 6.80
CA VAL A 93 -10.70 9.17 6.50
C VAL A 93 -12.22 9.00 6.50
N LYS A 94 -12.81 9.02 5.29
CA LYS A 94 -14.25 8.90 4.93
C LYS A 94 -15.01 10.22 4.62
N LYS A 95 -16.16 10.02 3.96
CA LYS A 95 -17.06 10.88 3.15
C LYS A 95 -17.47 12.31 3.59
N ASN A 96 -16.77 12.99 4.49
CA ASN A 96 -17.15 14.37 4.80
C ASN A 96 -16.51 15.35 3.82
N ARG A 97 -17.39 16.02 3.03
CA ARG A 97 -17.04 17.00 2.01
C ARG A 97 -16.16 18.11 2.60
N VAL A 98 -14.99 18.31 2.00
CA VAL A 98 -13.93 19.26 2.37
C VAL A 98 -14.34 20.73 2.12
N THR A 99 -15.59 21.03 1.78
CA THR A 99 -15.96 22.36 1.26
C THR A 99 -16.12 23.43 2.34
N GLU A 100 -16.60 23.07 3.54
CA GLU A 100 -16.87 24.05 4.62
C GLU A 100 -15.64 24.31 5.52
N GLN A 101 -14.67 23.39 5.61
CA GLN A 101 -13.46 23.54 6.45
C GLN A 101 -12.29 24.25 5.75
N ARG A 102 -12.35 24.49 4.43
CA ARG A 102 -11.25 25.09 3.65
C ARG A 102 -10.82 26.48 4.11
N ASN A 103 -11.75 27.24 4.69
CA ASN A 103 -11.49 28.59 5.19
C ASN A 103 -11.18 28.63 6.69
N GLN A 104 -11.43 27.53 7.42
CA GLN A 104 -11.38 27.46 8.87
C GLN A 104 -10.00 27.83 9.42
N TYR A 105 -8.93 27.35 8.77
CA TYR A 105 -7.56 27.51 9.28
C TYR A 105 -6.73 28.58 8.57
N LEU A 106 -7.31 29.35 7.64
CA LEU A 106 -6.54 30.33 6.86
C LEU A 106 -5.90 31.42 7.73
N ASN A 107 -6.50 31.72 8.88
CA ASN A 107 -6.00 32.72 9.83
C ASN A 107 -5.09 32.12 10.92
N CYS A 108 -4.84 30.80 10.92
CA CYS A 108 -4.07 30.12 11.96
C CYS A 108 -2.56 30.11 11.71
N PHE A 109 -2.13 30.59 10.53
CA PHE A 109 -0.73 30.58 10.12
C PHE A 109 0.10 31.66 10.83
N GLN A 110 1.39 31.37 11.06
CA GLN A 110 2.30 32.32 11.69
C GLN A 110 2.66 33.40 10.66
N GLU A 111 2.79 34.66 11.08
CA GLU A 111 3.10 35.75 10.15
C GLU A 111 4.57 35.69 9.66
N ASN A 112 5.49 35.27 10.54
CA ASN A 112 6.94 35.29 10.30
C ASN A 112 7.46 34.02 9.58
N VAL A 113 6.72 33.49 8.61
CA VAL A 113 7.19 32.33 7.80
C VAL A 113 7.13 32.62 6.31
N GLN A 114 8.08 32.04 5.56
CA GLN A 114 8.16 32.24 4.11
C GLN A 114 7.11 31.44 3.33
N LYS A 115 6.64 30.32 3.90
CA LYS A 115 5.68 29.41 3.25
C LYS A 115 4.58 29.00 4.22
N LYS A 116 3.33 29.22 3.82
CA LYS A 116 2.12 28.75 4.52
C LYS A 116 1.45 27.69 3.66
N LEU A 117 1.22 26.50 4.22
CA LEU A 117 0.61 25.39 3.49
C LEU A 117 -0.49 24.74 4.32
N LEU A 118 -1.70 24.68 3.78
CA LEU A 118 -2.80 23.88 4.30
C LEU A 118 -2.93 22.61 3.47
N CYS A 119 -2.65 21.47 4.08
CA CYS A 119 -2.67 20.15 3.42
C CYS A 119 -3.88 19.37 3.89
N PHE A 120 -4.79 19.03 2.98
CA PHE A 120 -5.85 18.06 3.24
C PHE A 120 -5.38 16.68 2.78
N VAL A 121 -5.35 15.72 3.70
CA VAL A 121 -4.97 14.33 3.40
C VAL A 121 -6.21 13.46 3.42
N THR A 122 -6.68 13.03 2.25
CA THR A 122 -7.93 12.27 2.09
C THR A 122 -7.69 10.82 1.68
N GLN A 123 -8.74 9.99 1.69
CA GLN A 123 -8.72 8.67 1.06
C GLN A 123 -9.12 8.69 -0.42
N GLU A 124 -9.89 9.69 -0.85
CA GLU A 124 -10.30 9.88 -2.24
C GLU A 124 -9.33 10.82 -2.95
N ARG A 125 -9.06 10.55 -4.23
CA ARG A 125 -8.15 11.33 -5.06
C ARG A 125 -8.80 12.67 -5.45
N ASP A 126 -8.45 13.74 -4.75
CA ASP A 126 -8.77 15.13 -5.15
C ASP A 126 -7.44 15.84 -5.42
N SER A 127 -7.13 16.10 -6.70
CA SER A 127 -5.87 16.72 -7.12
C SER A 127 -5.96 18.25 -7.22
N ASN A 128 -7.01 18.87 -6.67
CA ASN A 128 -7.18 20.32 -6.70
C ASN A 128 -6.10 21.02 -5.87
N LYS A 129 -5.29 21.87 -6.53
CA LYS A 129 -4.40 22.84 -5.89
C LYS A 129 -5.03 24.22 -5.98
N GLN A 130 -5.13 24.91 -4.85
CA GLN A 130 -5.73 26.25 -4.78
C GLN A 130 -4.81 27.18 -3.99
N ILE A 131 -4.94 28.49 -4.23
CA ILE A 131 -4.22 29.52 -3.50
C ILE A 131 -5.27 30.45 -2.89
N ALA A 132 -5.23 30.61 -1.57
CA ALA A 132 -6.10 31.53 -0.83
C ALA A 132 -5.22 32.55 -0.10
N GLY A 133 -5.13 33.77 -0.65
CA GLY A 133 -4.16 34.76 -0.17
C GLY A 133 -2.72 34.28 -0.35
N ASP A 134 -1.96 34.24 0.75
CA ASP A 134 -0.58 33.74 0.81
C ASP A 134 -0.47 32.28 1.26
N VAL A 135 -1.60 31.59 1.44
CA VAL A 135 -1.67 30.17 1.85
C VAL A 135 -1.83 29.27 0.62
N ILE A 136 -0.95 28.29 0.50
CA ILE A 136 -1.04 27.22 -0.50
C ILE A 136 -1.95 26.12 0.06
N ILE A 137 -3.06 25.83 -0.63
CA ILE A 137 -3.94 24.72 -0.27
C ILE A 137 -3.64 23.54 -1.19
N LYS A 138 -3.29 22.40 -0.59
CA LYS A 138 -3.00 21.16 -1.30
C LYS A 138 -3.90 20.04 -0.80
N ASN A 139 -4.59 19.37 -1.71
CA ASN A 139 -5.22 18.09 -1.41
C ASN A 139 -4.25 16.99 -1.87
N VAL A 140 -4.03 16.00 -1.00
CA VAL A 140 -3.22 14.82 -1.28
C VAL A 140 -3.96 13.61 -0.72
N ASP A 141 -3.70 12.44 -1.28
CA ASP A 141 -4.24 11.22 -0.68
C ASP A 141 -3.19 10.50 0.17
N TRP A 142 -3.65 9.74 1.17
CA TRP A 142 -2.77 8.96 2.03
C TRP A 142 -1.93 7.95 1.25
N LEU A 143 -2.44 7.46 0.12
CA LEU A 143 -1.75 6.48 -0.69
C LEU A 143 -0.54 7.10 -1.40
N GLU A 144 -0.68 8.28 -2.00
CA GLU A 144 0.37 9.07 -2.64
C GLU A 144 1.47 9.42 -1.64
N ILE A 145 1.12 9.73 -0.38
CA ILE A 145 2.10 9.93 0.69
C ILE A 145 2.88 8.63 0.92
N ILE A 146 2.20 7.51 1.16
CA ILE A 146 2.84 6.22 1.45
C ILE A 146 3.69 5.75 0.25
N GLU A 147 3.20 5.91 -0.97
CA GLU A 147 3.90 5.60 -2.23
C GLU A 147 5.15 6.46 -2.40
N SER A 148 5.08 7.75 -2.12
CA SER A 148 6.25 8.63 -2.17
C SER A 148 7.34 8.17 -1.21
N LEU A 149 6.95 7.63 -0.04
CA LEU A 149 7.88 7.11 0.94
C LEU A 149 8.36 5.69 0.64
N ASP A 150 7.75 4.97 -0.31
CA ASP A 150 8.09 3.58 -0.61
C ASP A 150 9.34 3.41 -1.48
N ILE A 151 10.41 4.11 -1.13
CA ILE A 151 11.69 4.05 -1.83
C ILE A 151 12.66 3.04 -1.21
N PRO A 152 13.53 2.39 -2.01
CA PRO A 152 14.43 1.33 -1.52
C PRO A 152 15.30 1.71 -0.31
N SER A 153 15.74 2.97 -0.23
CA SER A 153 16.56 3.46 0.89
C SER A 153 15.81 3.45 2.23
N PHE A 154 14.48 3.58 2.21
CA PHE A 154 13.67 3.60 3.44
C PHE A 154 13.26 2.19 3.88
N HIS A 155 13.35 1.19 2.99
CA HIS A 155 12.96 -0.19 3.29
C HIS A 155 13.79 -0.83 4.39
N ASN A 156 14.98 -0.30 4.72
CA ASN A 156 15.81 -0.83 5.81
C ASN A 156 15.54 -0.16 7.17
N LYS A 157 14.74 0.93 7.20
CA LYS A 157 14.42 1.66 8.44
C LYS A 157 13.32 0.93 9.21
N ALA A 158 13.61 0.50 10.43
CA ALA A 158 12.66 -0.27 11.26
C ALA A 158 11.34 0.47 11.49
N LEU A 159 11.42 1.77 11.81
CA LEU A 159 10.24 2.59 12.06
C LEU A 159 9.33 2.73 10.82
N PHE A 160 9.93 2.87 9.63
CA PHE A 160 9.18 2.89 8.38
C PHE A 160 8.49 1.55 8.10
N LYS A 161 9.16 0.41 8.34
CA LYS A 161 8.55 -0.92 8.20
C LYS A 161 7.33 -1.08 9.11
N GLU A 162 7.43 -0.62 10.35
CA GLU A 162 6.33 -0.67 11.31
C GLU A 162 5.15 0.21 10.89
N PHE A 163 5.43 1.45 10.45
CA PHE A 163 4.41 2.37 9.95
C PHE A 163 3.71 1.80 8.72
N LYS A 164 4.48 1.30 7.75
CA LYS A 164 3.95 0.70 6.52
C LYS A 164 3.09 -0.53 6.80
N LYS A 165 3.50 -1.39 7.73
CA LYS A 165 2.71 -2.56 8.14
C LYS A 165 1.39 -2.13 8.77
N PHE A 166 1.43 -1.13 9.64
CA PHE A 166 0.25 -0.57 10.31
C PHE A 166 -0.73 0.07 9.31
N SER A 167 -0.23 0.86 8.35
CA SER A 167 -1.07 1.55 7.36
C SER A 167 -1.77 0.58 6.41
N ILE A 168 -1.07 -0.45 5.92
CA ILE A 168 -1.63 -1.49 5.05
C ILE A 168 -2.72 -2.29 5.79
N LYS A 169 -2.42 -2.73 7.02
CA LYS A 169 -3.32 -3.61 7.79
C LYS A 169 -4.62 -2.91 8.18
N ASN A 170 -4.54 -1.69 8.71
CA ASN A 170 -5.71 -1.04 9.33
C ASN A 170 -6.52 -0.19 8.35
N TYR A 171 -5.90 0.35 7.29
CA TYR A 171 -6.57 1.30 6.40
C TYR A 171 -6.74 0.80 4.97
N LYS A 172 -6.33 -0.45 4.67
CA LYS A 172 -6.37 -1.05 3.32
C LYS A 172 -5.70 -0.15 2.27
N MET A 173 -4.73 0.69 2.70
CA MET A 173 -3.97 1.63 1.87
C MET A 173 -2.91 0.85 1.09
N ASN A 174 -3.42 0.16 0.10
CA ASN A 174 -2.69 -0.70 -0.80
C ASN A 174 -2.25 0.14 -1.99
N MET A 175 -0.94 0.26 -2.23
CA MET A 175 -0.43 0.83 -3.50
C MET A 175 -1.18 0.12 -4.62
N ALA A 176 -1.99 0.84 -5.38
CA ALA A 176 -2.92 0.24 -6.34
C ALA A 176 -2.14 -0.26 -7.56
N LYS A 177 -1.41 -1.36 -7.35
CA LYS A 177 -0.86 -2.20 -8.40
C LYS A 177 -2.01 -3.07 -8.88
N GLU A 178 -2.71 -2.63 -9.91
CA GLU A 178 -4.03 -3.20 -10.25
C GLU A 178 -3.96 -4.71 -10.48
N ILE A 179 -3.02 -5.17 -11.30
CA ILE A 179 -2.84 -6.59 -11.59
C ILE A 179 -1.38 -6.98 -11.42
N LEU A 180 -1.11 -7.89 -10.47
CA LEU A 180 0.16 -8.55 -10.31
C LEU A 180 0.28 -9.71 -11.29
N ILE A 181 1.38 -9.73 -12.06
CA ILE A 181 1.70 -10.77 -13.01
C ILE A 181 2.99 -11.47 -12.57
N GLN A 182 2.98 -12.80 -12.55
CA GLN A 182 4.18 -13.58 -12.26
C GLN A 182 4.24 -14.88 -13.07
N ASP A 183 5.44 -15.24 -13.53
CA ASP A 183 5.73 -16.57 -14.07
C ASP A 183 5.42 -17.68 -13.04
N LEU A 184 4.54 -18.60 -13.41
CA LEU A 184 4.19 -19.79 -12.64
C LEU A 184 4.68 -21.03 -13.39
N LYS A 185 5.81 -21.58 -12.92
CA LYS A 185 6.43 -22.81 -13.48
C LYS A 185 6.66 -23.91 -12.45
N ASN A 186 6.62 -23.58 -11.17
CA ASN A 186 6.81 -24.56 -10.09
C ASN A 186 5.51 -25.37 -9.91
N PRO A 187 5.55 -26.71 -10.01
CA PRO A 187 4.35 -27.55 -9.85
C PRO A 187 3.60 -27.34 -8.53
N LEU A 188 4.29 -27.10 -7.42
CA LEU A 188 3.67 -26.84 -6.13
C LEU A 188 2.94 -25.49 -6.10
N GLU A 189 3.50 -24.46 -6.73
CA GLU A 189 2.83 -23.14 -6.82
C GLU A 189 1.66 -23.16 -7.81
N ILE A 190 1.78 -23.92 -8.91
CA ILE A 190 0.67 -24.16 -9.83
C ILE A 190 -0.48 -24.87 -9.09
N ARG A 191 -0.16 -25.90 -8.31
CA ARG A 191 -1.13 -26.61 -7.47
C ARG A 191 -1.76 -25.68 -6.43
N ARG A 192 -0.94 -24.89 -5.73
CA ARG A 192 -1.40 -23.89 -4.76
C ARG A 192 -2.39 -22.90 -5.37
N PHE A 193 -2.14 -22.44 -6.59
CA PHE A 193 -3.06 -21.57 -7.31
C PHE A 193 -4.35 -22.28 -7.70
N ARG A 194 -4.26 -23.43 -8.39
CA ARG A 194 -5.41 -24.13 -8.98
C ARG A 194 -6.33 -24.75 -7.93
N GLU A 195 -5.76 -25.47 -6.97
CA GLU A 195 -6.52 -26.25 -6.00
C GLU A 195 -6.87 -25.44 -4.76
N PHE A 196 -6.00 -24.50 -4.37
CA PHE A 196 -6.10 -23.80 -3.09
C PHE A 196 -6.37 -22.30 -3.22
N ASN A 197 -6.48 -21.73 -4.42
CA ASN A 197 -6.68 -20.29 -4.63
C ASN A 197 -5.67 -19.43 -3.84
N ILE A 198 -4.40 -19.86 -3.82
CA ILE A 198 -3.33 -19.15 -3.15
C ILE A 198 -2.17 -18.95 -4.11
N TYR A 199 -1.49 -17.82 -3.96
CA TYR A 199 -0.16 -17.63 -4.53
C TYR A 199 0.85 -17.27 -3.42
N ARG A 200 2.01 -17.95 -3.39
CA ARG A 200 3.07 -17.74 -2.38
C ARG A 200 4.32 -17.14 -3.00
N ARG A 201 4.99 -16.27 -2.24
CA ARG A 201 6.23 -15.59 -2.65
C ARG A 201 7.15 -15.34 -1.47
N ASP A 202 8.41 -15.06 -1.77
CA ASP A 202 9.35 -14.42 -0.83
C ASP A 202 8.70 -13.15 -0.24
N VAL A 203 9.12 -12.77 0.98
CA VAL A 203 8.59 -11.60 1.67
C VAL A 203 8.66 -10.37 0.76
N THR A 204 7.51 -9.75 0.57
CA THR A 204 7.34 -8.64 -0.36
C THR A 204 6.22 -7.74 0.11
N PHE A 205 6.22 -6.52 -0.40
CA PHE A 205 5.31 -5.47 0.02
C PHE A 205 4.59 -4.91 -1.21
N GLY A 206 3.31 -4.57 -1.01
CA GLY A 206 2.41 -4.17 -2.08
C GLY A 206 1.20 -5.09 -2.13
N SER A 207 0.06 -4.51 -2.46
CA SER A 207 -1.21 -5.18 -2.30
C SER A 207 -2.03 -5.04 -3.57
N PRO A 208 -1.72 -5.89 -4.56
CA PRO A 208 -2.37 -5.83 -5.84
C PRO A 208 -3.85 -6.19 -5.71
N LEU A 209 -4.69 -5.62 -6.58
CA LEU A 209 -6.13 -5.91 -6.56
C LEU A 209 -6.41 -7.29 -7.16
N TYR A 210 -5.62 -7.69 -8.15
CA TYR A 210 -5.74 -8.98 -8.83
C TYR A 210 -4.38 -9.64 -9.03
N PHE A 211 -4.43 -10.95 -9.22
CA PHE A 211 -3.31 -11.78 -9.59
C PHE A 211 -3.59 -12.49 -10.91
N ALA A 212 -2.61 -12.46 -11.81
CA ALA A 212 -2.66 -13.08 -13.12
C ALA A 212 -1.39 -13.94 -13.33
N PRO A 213 -1.47 -15.27 -13.12
CA PRO A 213 -0.33 -16.15 -13.33
C PRO A 213 0.00 -16.28 -14.82
N TYR A 214 1.26 -16.07 -15.17
CA TYR A 214 1.79 -16.41 -16.49
C TYR A 214 2.31 -17.85 -16.47
N PHE A 215 1.59 -18.76 -17.10
CA PHE A 215 2.02 -20.15 -17.23
C PHE A 215 3.08 -20.26 -18.31
N THR A 216 4.29 -20.70 -17.95
CA THR A 216 5.38 -20.87 -18.93
C THR A 216 5.16 -22.14 -19.75
N ARG A 217 5.86 -22.32 -20.88
CA ARG A 217 5.81 -23.58 -21.65
C ARG A 217 6.08 -24.83 -20.79
N GLN A 218 6.97 -24.70 -19.80
CA GLN A 218 7.35 -25.79 -18.89
C GLN A 218 6.22 -26.20 -17.94
N SER A 219 5.21 -25.36 -17.75
CA SER A 219 4.07 -25.66 -16.87
C SER A 219 3.10 -26.70 -17.46
N ASN A 220 3.20 -27.00 -18.77
CA ASN A 220 2.44 -28.00 -19.50
C ASN A 220 0.92 -27.98 -19.20
N GLN A 221 0.34 -26.78 -19.10
CA GLN A 221 -1.09 -26.61 -18.81
C GLN A 221 -1.94 -26.79 -20.07
N ILE A 222 -3.18 -27.22 -19.90
CA ILE A 222 -4.16 -27.44 -20.99
C ILE A 222 -4.41 -26.16 -21.79
N GLU A 223 -4.44 -25.01 -21.12
CA GLU A 223 -4.63 -23.71 -21.77
C GLU A 223 -3.41 -23.27 -22.61
N GLY A 224 -2.26 -23.92 -22.46
CA GLY A 224 -1.00 -23.53 -23.10
C GLY A 224 -0.25 -22.43 -22.35
N GLU A 225 0.80 -21.91 -22.98
CA GLU A 225 1.63 -20.84 -22.40
C GLU A 225 0.86 -19.51 -22.32
N GLY A 226 1.00 -18.75 -21.23
CA GLY A 226 0.43 -17.40 -21.11
C GLY A 226 -0.41 -17.18 -19.87
N ILE A 227 -1.06 -16.01 -19.80
CA ILE A 227 -2.05 -15.70 -18.77
C ILE A 227 -3.41 -16.18 -19.24
N SER A 228 -3.93 -17.22 -18.59
CA SER A 228 -5.26 -17.77 -18.89
C SER A 228 -6.27 -17.46 -17.78
N PHE A 229 -5.81 -16.86 -16.69
CA PHE A 229 -6.63 -16.64 -15.49
C PHE A 229 -6.35 -15.28 -14.87
N LEU A 230 -7.40 -14.71 -14.28
CA LEU A 230 -7.34 -13.51 -13.45
C LEU A 230 -8.14 -13.77 -12.17
N SER A 231 -7.50 -13.66 -11.01
CA SER A 231 -8.14 -13.82 -9.71
C SER A 231 -8.09 -12.52 -8.92
N LYS A 232 -9.20 -12.16 -8.29
CA LYS A 232 -9.20 -11.08 -7.30
C LYS A 232 -8.40 -11.50 -6.08
N VAL A 233 -7.55 -10.60 -5.57
CA VAL A 233 -6.88 -10.78 -4.28
C VAL A 233 -7.83 -10.31 -3.19
N VAL A 234 -8.24 -11.22 -2.31
CA VAL A 234 -9.20 -10.94 -1.23
C VAL A 234 -8.51 -10.71 0.11
N GLY A 235 -7.27 -11.20 0.25
CA GLY A 235 -6.45 -10.98 1.44
C GLY A 235 -4.97 -11.25 1.17
N ILE A 236 -4.12 -10.67 2.00
CA ILE A 236 -2.67 -10.86 1.92
C ILE A 236 -2.15 -11.01 3.35
N LEU A 237 -1.39 -12.07 3.61
CA LEU A 237 -0.72 -12.26 4.89
C LEU A 237 0.77 -12.56 4.65
N THR A 238 1.62 -11.96 5.46
CA THR A 238 3.05 -12.31 5.53
C THR A 238 3.29 -13.01 6.85
N LEU A 239 3.53 -14.32 6.80
CA LEU A 239 3.61 -15.20 7.97
C LEU A 239 4.53 -16.39 7.71
N ASN A 240 4.95 -17.03 8.80
CA ASN A 240 5.50 -18.38 8.73
C ASN A 240 4.33 -19.36 8.48
N PRO A 241 4.43 -20.30 7.53
CA PRO A 241 3.38 -21.27 7.26
C PRO A 241 2.84 -22.00 8.50
N SER A 242 3.68 -22.26 9.51
CA SER A 242 3.27 -22.90 10.77
C SER A 242 2.23 -22.10 11.55
N ASP A 243 2.21 -20.78 11.35
CA ASP A 243 1.40 -19.85 12.14
C ASP A 243 0.03 -19.60 11.52
N ILE A 244 -0.30 -20.20 10.35
CA ILE A 244 -1.52 -19.88 9.60
C ILE A 244 -2.81 -20.05 10.40
N GLN A 245 -2.84 -21.03 11.32
CA GLN A 245 -3.97 -21.27 12.22
C GLN A 245 -4.29 -20.03 13.08
N ASN A 246 -3.28 -19.22 13.44
CA ASN A 246 -3.48 -17.98 14.21
C ASN A 246 -4.24 -16.89 13.46
N PHE A 247 -4.37 -17.03 12.13
CA PHE A 247 -4.99 -16.06 11.24
C PHE A 247 -6.37 -16.51 10.76
N GLU A 248 -6.95 -17.57 11.32
CA GLU A 248 -8.26 -18.08 10.88
C GLU A 248 -9.34 -17.00 10.87
N ASN A 249 -9.38 -16.15 11.91
CA ASN A 249 -10.32 -15.03 11.97
C ASN A 249 -10.07 -13.99 10.86
N ASP A 250 -8.81 -13.70 10.53
CA ASP A 250 -8.47 -12.83 9.40
C ASP A 250 -8.92 -13.46 8.07
N LEU A 251 -8.72 -14.76 7.88
CA LEU A 251 -9.16 -15.50 6.71
C LEU A 251 -10.69 -15.50 6.58
N ARG A 252 -11.42 -15.67 7.69
CA ARG A 252 -12.89 -15.56 7.74
C ARG A 252 -13.38 -14.18 7.28
N ASN A 253 -12.66 -13.13 7.69
CA ASN A 253 -12.93 -11.75 7.25
C ASN A 253 -12.63 -11.52 5.76
N PHE A 254 -11.70 -12.28 5.16
CA PHE A 254 -11.46 -12.23 3.71
C PHE A 254 -12.56 -12.94 2.93
N ASN A 255 -12.81 -14.21 3.25
CA ASN A 255 -13.92 -15.00 2.72
C ASN A 255 -14.12 -16.28 3.54
N ASN A 256 -15.26 -16.40 4.22
CA ASN A 256 -15.60 -17.56 5.04
C ASN A 256 -15.60 -18.90 4.28
N ASN A 257 -15.87 -18.91 2.98
CA ASN A 257 -16.05 -20.16 2.22
C ASN A 257 -14.73 -20.84 1.85
N PHE A 258 -13.60 -20.12 1.91
CA PHE A 258 -12.30 -20.63 1.48
C PHE A 258 -11.32 -20.95 2.62
N VAL A 259 -11.68 -20.68 3.87
CA VAL A 259 -10.76 -20.70 5.03
C VAL A 259 -9.99 -22.02 5.13
N GLN A 260 -10.68 -23.16 5.14
CA GLN A 260 -10.04 -24.47 5.29
C GLN A 260 -9.10 -24.78 4.11
N LYS A 261 -9.59 -24.54 2.90
CA LYS A 261 -8.82 -24.66 1.65
C LYS A 261 -7.58 -23.77 1.67
N TRP A 262 -7.69 -22.56 2.23
CA TRP A 262 -6.54 -21.66 2.35
C TRP A 262 -5.51 -22.13 3.38
N ILE A 263 -5.94 -22.63 4.52
CA ILE A 263 -5.05 -23.19 5.55
C ILE A 263 -4.25 -24.38 5.00
N GLU A 264 -4.91 -25.30 4.31
CA GLU A 264 -4.27 -26.44 3.65
C GLU A 264 -3.31 -25.99 2.55
N GLY A 265 -3.76 -25.03 1.73
CA GLY A 265 -2.95 -24.43 0.70
C GLY A 265 -1.70 -23.76 1.24
N VAL A 266 -1.77 -23.04 2.37
CA VAL A 266 -0.58 -22.46 3.01
C VAL A 266 0.35 -23.55 3.52
N SER A 267 -0.17 -24.66 4.02
CA SER A 267 0.62 -25.77 4.59
C SER A 267 1.30 -26.65 3.53
N LEU A 268 0.82 -26.63 2.28
CA LEU A 268 1.31 -27.49 1.19
C LEU A 268 2.80 -27.28 0.88
N GLY A 269 3.61 -28.32 1.03
CA GLY A 269 5.03 -28.35 0.62
C GLY A 269 5.99 -27.59 1.54
N ASN A 270 5.53 -27.16 2.73
CA ASN A 270 6.33 -26.40 3.68
C ASN A 270 6.90 -27.32 4.76
N ASN A 271 8.07 -27.90 4.49
CA ASN A 271 8.81 -28.75 5.43
C ASN A 271 9.82 -27.97 6.30
N THR A 272 10.04 -26.68 6.02
CA THR A 272 11.01 -25.82 6.72
C THR A 272 10.32 -24.88 7.71
N VAL A 273 10.64 -25.06 9.00
CA VAL A 273 9.94 -24.46 10.14
C VAL A 273 10.24 -22.97 10.35
N ASN A 274 11.20 -22.36 9.65
CA ASN A 274 11.74 -21.03 9.99
C ASN A 274 11.62 -19.95 8.90
N GLU A 275 10.93 -20.20 7.80
CA GLU A 275 10.85 -19.23 6.70
C GLU A 275 9.50 -18.51 6.67
N THR A 276 9.56 -17.18 6.49
CA THR A 276 8.36 -16.34 6.34
C THR A 276 8.13 -16.06 4.87
N TYR A 277 6.88 -16.16 4.44
CA TYR A 277 6.45 -15.91 3.06
C TYR A 277 5.29 -14.93 3.04
N THR A 278 5.08 -14.28 1.89
CA THR A 278 3.87 -13.52 1.61
C THR A 278 2.90 -14.39 0.80
N PHE A 279 1.71 -14.57 1.34
CA PHE A 279 0.61 -15.33 0.73
C PHE A 279 -0.48 -14.38 0.25
N TYR A 280 -0.89 -14.56 -1.00
CA TYR A 280 -2.03 -13.90 -1.61
C TYR A 280 -3.19 -14.88 -1.62
N PHE A 281 -4.26 -14.54 -0.90
CA PHE A 281 -5.50 -15.30 -0.85
C PHE A 281 -6.41 -14.79 -1.95
N LEU A 282 -6.85 -15.70 -2.81
CA LEU A 282 -7.50 -15.38 -4.06
C LEU A 282 -8.97 -15.81 -4.04
N ASP A 283 -9.81 -15.05 -4.71
CA ASP A 283 -11.15 -15.50 -5.08
C ASP A 283 -11.08 -16.49 -6.26
N ASN A 284 -12.23 -17.03 -6.65
CA ASN A 284 -12.34 -17.86 -7.85
C ASN A 284 -11.79 -17.15 -9.09
N PRO A 285 -10.93 -17.82 -9.88
CA PRO A 285 -10.35 -17.21 -11.07
C PRO A 285 -11.39 -17.07 -12.18
N ILE A 286 -11.35 -15.94 -12.88
CA ILE A 286 -11.96 -15.79 -14.20
C ILE A 286 -11.01 -16.41 -15.22
N LYS A 287 -11.54 -17.25 -16.10
CA LYS A 287 -10.78 -17.89 -17.18
C LYS A 287 -10.95 -17.11 -18.48
N PHE A 288 -9.84 -16.80 -19.15
CA PHE A 288 -9.85 -16.24 -20.50
C PHE A 288 -9.97 -17.35 -21.54
N PRO A 289 -10.68 -17.12 -22.66
CA PRO A 289 -10.78 -18.09 -23.75
C PRO A 289 -9.41 -18.35 -24.41
N SER A 290 -8.62 -17.29 -24.58
CA SER A 290 -7.27 -17.35 -25.16
C SER A 290 -6.21 -16.84 -24.16
N PRO A 291 -5.05 -17.51 -24.02
CA PRO A 291 -4.01 -17.04 -23.12
C PRO A 291 -3.36 -15.75 -23.61
N LEU A 292 -3.23 -14.76 -22.73
CA LEU A 292 -2.52 -13.51 -23.02
C LEU A 292 -1.01 -13.76 -23.03
N LYS A 293 -0.33 -13.38 -24.11
CA LYS A 293 1.07 -13.71 -24.35
C LYS A 293 2.01 -12.55 -24.02
N LYS A 294 3.29 -12.89 -23.80
CA LYS A 294 4.40 -11.94 -23.79
C LYS A 294 4.57 -11.32 -25.18
N VAL A 295 5.01 -10.07 -25.23
CA VAL A 295 5.51 -9.49 -26.48
C VAL A 295 6.98 -9.85 -26.67
N ALA A 296 7.41 -9.97 -27.93
CA ALA A 296 8.75 -10.42 -28.28
C ALA A 296 9.87 -9.40 -27.94
N SER A 297 9.51 -8.13 -27.75
CA SER A 297 10.48 -7.06 -27.44
C SER A 297 10.94 -7.10 -25.97
N ALA A 298 12.21 -6.77 -25.74
CA ALA A 298 12.78 -6.65 -24.39
C ALA A 298 12.24 -5.41 -23.64
N GLU A 299 11.68 -4.43 -24.35
CA GLU A 299 11.29 -3.11 -23.86
C GLU A 299 9.78 -2.86 -23.99
N SER A 300 8.93 -3.80 -23.56
CA SER A 300 7.51 -3.46 -23.42
C SER A 300 7.33 -2.59 -22.17
N GLN A 301 7.45 -1.26 -22.34
CA GLN A 301 7.40 -0.32 -21.22
C GLN A 301 6.16 -0.52 -20.33
N ASN A 302 5.03 -0.94 -20.91
CA ASN A 302 3.76 -1.07 -20.19
C ASN A 302 3.19 -2.51 -20.08
N TRP A 303 3.61 -3.44 -20.94
CA TRP A 303 3.14 -4.84 -20.91
C TRP A 303 4.19 -5.82 -20.32
N ILE A 304 4.02 -7.11 -20.60
CA ILE A 304 4.90 -8.21 -20.23
C ILE A 304 5.88 -8.48 -21.39
N GLY A 305 7.15 -8.14 -21.17
CA GLY A 305 8.21 -8.42 -22.13
C GLY A 305 8.67 -9.88 -22.08
N ARG A 306 9.77 -10.17 -22.78
CA ARG A 306 10.36 -11.53 -22.85
C ARG A 306 10.64 -12.15 -21.46
N MET A 307 11.04 -11.33 -20.49
CA MET A 307 11.19 -11.73 -19.09
C MET A 307 10.15 -10.99 -18.22
N ILE A 308 9.57 -11.68 -17.24
CA ILE A 308 8.69 -11.06 -16.24
C ILE A 308 9.53 -10.75 -15.00
N PRO A 309 9.80 -9.47 -14.69
CA PRO A 309 10.44 -9.10 -13.44
C PRO A 309 9.62 -9.58 -12.24
N LYS A 310 10.30 -9.89 -11.13
CA LYS A 310 9.61 -10.14 -9.86
C LYS A 310 8.73 -8.92 -9.53
N ASN A 311 7.49 -9.15 -9.12
CA ASN A 311 6.51 -8.10 -8.77
C ASN A 311 6.07 -7.21 -9.94
N ARG A 312 6.12 -7.70 -11.19
CA ARG A 312 5.56 -6.97 -12.34
C ARG A 312 4.08 -6.72 -12.09
N CYS A 313 3.72 -5.44 -12.06
CA CYS A 313 2.33 -5.04 -12.01
C CYS A 313 2.00 -4.18 -13.22
N VAL A 314 0.76 -4.30 -13.68
CA VAL A 314 0.20 -3.57 -14.81
C VAL A 314 -1.14 -2.98 -14.40
N SER A 315 -1.57 -1.93 -15.10
CA SER A 315 -2.92 -1.38 -14.94
C SER A 315 -3.97 -2.26 -15.61
N PHE A 316 -5.24 -2.17 -15.19
CA PHE A 316 -6.37 -2.73 -15.93
C PHE A 316 -6.45 -2.16 -17.33
N SER A 317 -6.25 -0.84 -17.47
CA SER A 317 -6.31 -0.17 -18.77
C SER A 317 -5.30 -0.74 -19.75
N GLU A 318 -4.12 -1.13 -19.27
CA GLU A 318 -3.14 -1.80 -20.10
C GLU A 318 -3.50 -3.27 -20.30
N PHE A 319 -3.87 -3.99 -19.24
CA PHE A 319 -4.20 -5.42 -19.32
C PHE A 319 -5.36 -5.74 -20.27
N ILE A 320 -6.41 -4.90 -20.26
CA ILE A 320 -7.59 -5.07 -21.12
C ILE A 320 -7.23 -4.97 -22.61
N LYS A 321 -6.24 -4.16 -22.98
CA LYS A 321 -5.80 -4.06 -24.39
C LYS A 321 -5.31 -5.39 -24.94
N HIS A 322 -4.81 -6.27 -24.08
CA HIS A 322 -4.26 -7.56 -24.51
C HIS A 322 -5.30 -8.67 -24.51
N ILE A 323 -6.55 -8.41 -24.12
CA ILE A 323 -7.66 -9.39 -24.15
C ILE A 323 -8.19 -9.45 -25.59
N PRO A 324 -7.95 -10.56 -26.35
CA PRO A 324 -8.25 -10.62 -27.78
C PRO A 324 -9.73 -10.42 -28.13
N GLU A 325 -10.63 -10.74 -27.19
CA GLU A 325 -12.07 -10.61 -27.37
C GLU A 325 -12.56 -9.14 -27.32
N ILE A 326 -11.74 -8.24 -26.79
CA ILE A 326 -12.06 -6.80 -26.67
C ILE A 326 -11.49 -6.03 -27.87
N GLU A 327 -10.34 -6.44 -28.42
CA GLU A 327 -9.76 -5.81 -29.62
C GLU A 327 -10.66 -5.93 -30.87
N ASN A 328 -11.53 -6.93 -30.94
CA ASN A 328 -12.38 -7.17 -32.11
C ASN A 328 -13.74 -6.43 -32.10
N ASN A 329 -14.05 -5.65 -31.04
CA ASN A 329 -15.31 -4.91 -30.92
C ASN A 329 -15.14 -3.38 -31.02
N VAL A 330 -13.95 -2.90 -31.39
CA VAL A 330 -13.68 -1.48 -31.67
C VAL A 330 -12.95 -1.38 -33.01
N LEU A 331 -13.69 -1.57 -34.09
CA LEU A 331 -13.36 -1.06 -35.43
C LEU A 331 -14.60 -0.43 -36.05
#